data_AF-A0A2V9B551-F1
#
_entry.id   AF-A0A2V9B551-F1
#
_cell.length_a   1.000
_cell.length_b   1.000
_cell.length_c   1.000
_cell.angle_alpha   90.00
_cell.angle_beta   90.00
_cell.angle_gamma   90.00
#
_symmetry.space_group_name_H-M   'P 1'
#
loop_
_entity.id
_entity.type
_entity.pdbx_description
1 polymer ?
#
loop_
_entity_poly.entity_id
_entity_poly.type
_entity_poly.pdbx_seq_one_letter_code
_entity_poly.pdbx_strand_id
1 'polypeptide(L)' 'MTTAQAHRTAAKHHPRRIALFGGSFDPIHSGHLSVARAADRRFNFDEIHFIPASRPPHKL' A
#
# COMPACT_ATOMS: atom_id res chain seq x y z
N MET A 1 -25.11 -2.86 -42.29
CA MET A 1 -25.50 -2.94 -40.87
C MET A 1 -24.25 -3.19 -40.03
N THR A 2 -23.56 -2.10 -39.67
CA THR A 2 -22.93 -1.75 -38.37
C THR A 2 -23.13 -2.83 -37.28
N THR A 3 -22.16 -3.31 -36.48
CA THR A 3 -20.97 -2.66 -35.92
C THR A 3 -20.08 -3.65 -35.15
N ALA A 4 -18.78 -3.33 -35.13
CA ALA A 4 -17.85 -3.40 -34.00
C ALA A 4 -17.51 -4.75 -33.37
N GLN A 5 -16.37 -5.30 -33.82
CA GLN A 5 -15.46 -6.04 -32.96
C GLN A 5 -15.13 -5.21 -31.71
N ALA A 6 -15.49 -5.75 -30.55
CA ALA A 6 -15.06 -5.24 -29.26
C ALA A 6 -13.54 -5.40 -29.15
N HIS A 7 -12.83 -4.32 -29.41
CA HIS A 7 -11.43 -4.18 -29.03
C HIS A 7 -11.34 -4.31 -27.50
N ARG A 8 -10.99 -5.51 -27.01
CA ARG A 8 -10.52 -5.68 -25.63
C ARG A 8 -9.16 -4.99 -25.54
N THR A 9 -9.16 -3.71 -25.17
CA THR A 9 -7.94 -2.98 -24.84
C THR A 9 -7.25 -3.70 -23.68
N ALA A 10 -6.09 -4.30 -23.95
CA ALA A 10 -5.24 -4.84 -22.90
C ALA A 10 -5.02 -3.76 -21.83
N ALA A 11 -5.44 -4.03 -20.59
CA ALA A 11 -5.22 -3.12 -19.48
C ALA A 11 -3.71 -2.87 -19.35
N LYS A 12 -3.30 -1.60 -19.43
CA LYS A 12 -1.90 -1.23 -19.20
C LYS A 12 -1.51 -1.63 -17.79
N HIS A 13 -0.59 -2.58 -17.65
CA HIS A 13 -0.05 -2.97 -16.34
C HIS A 13 0.85 -1.84 -15.85
N HIS A 14 0.36 -1.02 -14.93
CA HIS A 14 1.19 -0.05 -14.23
C HIS A 14 2.04 -0.80 -13.20
N PRO A 15 3.28 -0.36 -12.96
CA PRO A 15 4.08 -0.91 -11.87
C PRO A 15 3.36 -0.63 -10.55
N ARG A 16 3.13 -1.69 -9.76
CA ARG A 16 2.47 -1.58 -8.45
C ARG A 16 3.31 -0.74 -7.50
N ARG A 17 2.66 0.22 -6.85
CA ARG A 17 3.26 1.11 -5.85
C ARG A 17 2.93 0.58 -4.47
N ILE A 18 3.88 -0.13 -3.88
CA ILE A 18 3.73 -0.76 -2.56
C ILE A 18 4.50 0.07 -1.54
N ALA A 19 3.83 0.47 -0.45
CA ALA A 19 4.45 1.10 0.70
C ALA A 19 4.79 0.06 1.78
N LEU A 20 5.97 0.18 2.37
CA LEU A 20 6.40 -0.63 3.51
C LEU A 20 6.39 0.23 4.77
N PHE A 21 5.55 -0.12 5.74
CA PHE A 21 5.44 0.62 7.00
C PHE A 21 5.97 -0.21 8.16
N GLY A 22 7.22 0.07 8.56
CA GLY A 22 7.89 -0.61 9.64
C GLY A 22 7.57 -0.02 11.02
N GLY A 23 7.46 -0.87 12.04
CA GLY A 23 7.22 -0.46 13.42
C GLY A 23 7.24 -1.65 14.38
N SER A 24 7.38 -1.40 15.69
CA SER A 24 7.22 -2.49 16.68
C SER A 24 5.77 -2.98 16.78
N PHE A 25 4.81 -2.07 16.59
CA PHE A 25 3.37 -2.36 16.64
C PHE A 25 2.95 -3.20 17.87
N ASP A 26 3.40 -2.80 19.06
CA ASP A 26 3.27 -3.54 20.32
C ASP A 26 2.37 -2.78 21.34
N PRO A 27 1.02 -2.78 21.19
CA PRO A 27 0.24 -3.32 20.08
C PRO A 27 0.02 -2.29 18.95
N ILE A 28 -0.53 -2.73 17.82
CA ILE A 28 -1.06 -1.80 16.80
C ILE A 28 -2.23 -0.99 17.37
N HIS A 29 -2.36 0.29 16.97
CA HIS A 29 -3.41 1.19 17.46
C HIS A 29 -3.73 2.28 16.44
N SER A 30 -4.70 3.15 16.75
CA SER A 30 -5.23 4.19 15.84
C SER A 30 -4.18 5.17 15.31
N GLY A 31 -3.11 5.43 16.07
CA GLY A 31 -2.00 6.29 15.66
C GLY A 31 -1.27 5.71 14.45
N HIS A 32 -0.89 4.43 14.51
CA HIS A 32 -0.27 3.72 13.39
C HIS A 32 -1.17 3.74 12.14
N LEU A 33 -2.47 3.47 12.30
CA LEU A 33 -3.42 3.47 11.20
C LEU A 33 -3.60 4.87 10.58
N SER A 34 -3.56 5.92 11.41
CA SER A 34 -3.71 7.30 10.95
C SER A 34 -2.52 7.72 10.08
N VAL A 35 -1.30 7.32 10.44
CA VAL A 35 -0.09 7.55 9.65
C VAL A 35 -0.18 6.83 8.30
N ALA A 36 -0.51 5.54 8.30
CA ALA A 36 -0.66 4.77 7.07
C ALA A 36 -1.72 5.38 6.12
N ARG A 37 -2.88 5.78 6.66
CA ARG A 37 -3.94 6.44 5.89
C ARG A 37 -3.54 7.82 5.37
N ALA A 38 -2.77 8.59 6.13
CA ALA A 38 -2.28 9.89 5.69
C ALA A 38 -1.29 9.73 4.53
N ALA A 39 -0.38 8.75 4.61
CA ALA A 39 0.54 8.41 3.54
C ALA A 39 -0.22 7.95 2.29
N ASP A 40 -1.21 7.07 2.45
CA ASP A 40 -2.05 6.60 1.34
C ASP A 40 -2.76 7.77 0.62
N ARG A 41 -3.41 8.67 1.35
CA ARG A 41 -4.07 9.85 0.76
C ARG A 41 -3.09 10.76 0.00
N ARG A 42 -1.83 10.83 0.44
CA ARG A 42 -0.82 11.70 -0.18
C ARG A 42 -0.20 11.08 -1.42
N PHE A 43 0.02 9.78 -1.40
CA PHE A 43 0.84 9.10 -2.40
C PHE A 43 0.06 8.14 -3.29
N ASN A 44 -1.16 7.74 -2.93
CA ASN A 44 -2.03 6.83 -3.67
C ASN A 44 -1.32 5.51 -3.99
N PHE A 45 -0.98 4.76 -2.94
CA PHE A 45 -0.35 3.44 -3.07
C PHE A 45 -1.40 2.40 -3.47
N ASP A 46 -0.97 1.34 -4.15
CA ASP A 46 -1.86 0.21 -4.43
C ASP A 46 -2.01 -0.67 -3.19
N GLU A 47 -0.95 -0.76 -2.37
CA GLU A 47 -0.89 -1.56 -1.16
C GLU A 47 0.02 -0.91 -0.11
N ILE A 48 -0.31 -1.10 1.17
CA ILE A 48 0.56 -0.78 2.31
C ILE A 48 0.78 -2.05 3.12
N HIS A 49 2.03 -2.50 3.23
CA HIS A 49 2.40 -3.65 4.05
C HIS A 49 2.95 -3.17 5.39
N PHE A 50 2.32 -3.58 6.49
CA PHE A 50 2.84 -3.36 7.84
C PHE A 50 3.90 -4.41 8.14
N ILE A 51 5.10 -3.97 8.51
CA ILE A 51 6.26 -4.85 8.74
C ILE A 51 6.68 -4.76 10.22
N PRO A 52 6.24 -5.70 11.08
CA PRO A 52 6.63 -5.71 12.48
C PRO A 52 8.14 -5.89 12.66
N ALA A 53 8.76 -5.03 13.46
CA ALA A 53 10.18 -5.12 13.80
C ALA A 53 10.40 -6.20 14.87
N SER A 54 11.14 -7.27 14.53
CA SER A 54 11.42 -8.41 15.43
C SER A 54 12.24 -8.02 16.67
N ARG A 55 13.33 -7.25 16.50
CA ARG A 55 14.17 -6.72 17.59
C ARG A 55 14.60 -5.29 17.25
N PRO A 56 13.84 -4.27 17.68
CA PRO A 56 14.19 -2.88 17.41
C PRO A 56 15.53 -2.55 18.09
N PRO A 57 16.58 -2.16 17.34
CA PRO A 57 17.94 -2.02 17.89
C PRO A 57 18.06 -0.93 18.97
N HIS A 58 17.11 0.00 19.01
CA HIS A 58 17.03 1.08 20.00
C HIS A 58 16.19 0.72 21.25
N LYS A 59 15.65 -0.50 21.33
CA LYS A 59 14.96 -1.04 22.51
C LYS A 59 15.79 -2.15 23.20
N LEU A 60 17.07 -2.28 22.84
CA LEU A 60 18.02 -3.22 23.44
C LEU A 60 18.67 -2.61 24.69
#